data_AF-I0H9H0-F1
#
_entry.id   AF-I0H9H0-F1
#
_cell.length_a   1.000
_cell.length_b   1.000
_cell.length_c   1.000
_cell.angle_alpha   90.00
_cell.angle_beta   90.00
_cell.angle_gamma   90.00
#
_symmetry.space_group_name_H-M   'P 1'
#
loop_
_entity.id
_entity.type
_entity.pdbx_description
1 polymer ?
#
loop_
_entity_poly.entity_id
_entity_poly.type
_entity_poly.pdbx_seq_one_letter_code
_entity_poly.pdbx_strand_id
1 'polypeptide(L)'
;MLVGATYRVDRGDEPDPIHDNLMADFGWAHLHAFERLLAAEEGIGLADMVGYGGDKPWHDIETPLRPMFDPDAFPDGKLPAPECVPVYVRLNEILSAWYKGAYAGTAEPEMKSDQLATLDSMVRVIGACIETGRALTVE
;
A
#
# COMPACT_ATOMS: atom_id res chain seq x y z
N MET A 1 -19.72 5.24 -8.04
CA MET A 1 -19.13 3.93 -8.38
C MET A 1 -18.07 3.70 -7.33
N LEU A 2 -18.20 2.68 -6.48
CA LEU A 2 -17.25 2.44 -5.39
C LEU A 2 -16.00 1.84 -6.03
N VAL A 3 -14.98 2.67 -6.24
CA VAL A 3 -13.79 2.28 -7.00
C VAL A 3 -12.82 1.61 -6.04
N GLY A 4 -12.20 0.52 -6.50
CA GLY A 4 -11.05 -0.08 -5.86
C GLY A 4 -9.81 0.80 -5.97
N ALA A 5 -8.63 0.20 -5.92
CA ALA A 5 -7.38 0.89 -6.24
C ALA A 5 -6.49 -0.01 -7.09
N THR A 6 -5.92 0.54 -8.16
CA THR A 6 -4.85 -0.10 -8.92
C THR A 6 -3.56 0.66 -8.73
N TYR A 7 -2.54 0.00 -8.19
CA TYR A 7 -1.20 0.55 -8.07
C TYR A 7 -0.30 0.04 -9.18
N ARG A 8 0.44 0.94 -9.84
CA ARG A 8 1.41 0.61 -10.89
C ARG A 8 2.48 1.68 -11.02
N VAL A 9 3.60 1.34 -11.63
CA VAL A 9 4.65 2.31 -11.95
C VAL A 9 4.34 3.01 -13.27
N ASP A 10 4.62 4.32 -13.36
CA ASP A 10 4.53 5.09 -14.61
C ASP A 10 5.33 4.41 -15.73
N ARG A 11 4.82 4.49 -16.96
CA ARG A 11 5.57 3.99 -18.13
C ARG A 11 6.72 4.94 -18.46
N GLY A 12 7.85 4.36 -18.86
CA GLY A 12 9.01 5.12 -19.34
C GLY A 12 8.90 5.41 -20.84
N ASP A 13 9.89 6.14 -21.36
CA ASP A 13 10.00 6.41 -22.79
C ASP A 13 10.34 5.14 -23.59
N GLU A 14 11.11 4.23 -22.99
CA GLU A 14 11.46 2.92 -23.54
C GLU A 14 10.58 1.82 -22.89
N PRO A 15 10.10 0.83 -23.67
CA PRO A 15 9.32 -0.28 -23.14
C PRO A 15 10.13 -1.12 -22.15
N ASP A 16 9.59 -1.32 -20.95
CA ASP A 16 10.16 -2.18 -19.92
C ASP A 16 9.12 -3.23 -19.51
N PRO A 17 9.00 -4.36 -20.23
CA PRO A 17 7.93 -5.33 -20.00
C PRO A 17 8.01 -6.02 -18.63
N ILE A 18 9.16 -5.94 -17.93
CA ILE A 18 9.33 -6.49 -16.59
C ILE A 18 8.54 -5.64 -15.59
N HIS A 19 8.66 -4.32 -15.70
CA HIS A 19 8.05 -3.40 -14.74
C HIS A 19 6.70 -2.82 -15.20
N ASP A 20 6.50 -2.64 -16.51
CA ASP A 20 5.30 -2.00 -17.08
C ASP A 20 4.03 -2.84 -16.96
N ASN A 21 4.18 -4.14 -16.67
CA ASN A 21 3.07 -5.08 -16.45
C ASN A 21 2.81 -5.36 -14.96
N LEU A 22 3.64 -4.82 -14.05
CA LEU A 22 3.41 -4.98 -12.62
C LEU A 22 2.25 -4.10 -12.18
N MET A 23 1.30 -4.72 -11.50
CA MET A 23 0.20 -4.03 -10.85
C MET A 23 -0.22 -4.74 -9.57
N ALA A 24 -0.72 -3.95 -8.62
CA ALA A 24 -1.43 -4.45 -7.45
C ALA A 24 -2.84 -3.89 -7.49
N ASP A 25 -3.81 -4.76 -7.76
CA ASP A 25 -5.20 -4.40 -8.00
C ASP A 25 -6.07 -4.85 -6.82
N PHE A 26 -6.92 -3.95 -6.35
CA PHE A 26 -7.72 -4.13 -5.15
C PHE A 26 -9.18 -3.81 -5.45
N GLY A 27 -10.08 -4.79 -5.26
CA GLY A 27 -11.50 -4.49 -5.12
C GLY A 27 -11.77 -3.74 -3.80
N TRP A 28 -12.84 -2.93 -3.73
CA TRP A 28 -13.14 -2.08 -2.56
C TRP A 28 -13.05 -2.81 -1.20
N ALA A 29 -13.72 -3.95 -1.05
CA ALA A 29 -13.70 -4.70 0.21
C ALA A 29 -12.31 -5.25 0.55
N HIS A 30 -11.56 -5.62 -0.49
CA HIS A 30 -10.21 -6.16 -0.35
C HIS A 30 -9.21 -5.08 0.06
N LEU A 31 -9.30 -3.90 -0.57
CA LEU A 31 -8.52 -2.72 -0.20
C LEU A 31 -8.76 -2.35 1.27
N HIS A 32 -10.02 -2.26 1.67
CA HIS A 32 -10.34 -1.90 3.05
C HIS A 32 -9.84 -2.92 4.07
N ALA A 33 -9.89 -4.22 3.75
CA ALA A 33 -9.32 -5.26 4.61
C ALA A 33 -7.78 -5.16 4.69
N PHE A 34 -7.12 -4.88 3.57
CA PHE A 34 -5.68 -4.67 3.48
C PHE A 34 -5.22 -3.50 4.35
N GLU A 35 -5.86 -2.34 4.18
CA GLU A 35 -5.55 -1.11 4.93
C GLU A 35 -5.75 -1.31 6.43
N ARG A 36 -6.82 -2.02 6.84
CA ARG A 36 -7.04 -2.35 8.25
C ARG A 36 -5.93 -3.21 8.85
N LEU A 37 -5.39 -4.16 8.10
CA LEU A 37 -4.27 -4.97 8.56
C LEU A 37 -2.97 -4.16 8.63
N LEU A 38 -2.66 -3.37 7.60
CA LEU A 38 -1.48 -2.50 7.64
C LEU A 38 -1.56 -1.47 8.78
N ALA A 39 -2.73 -0.87 9.01
CA ALA A 39 -2.92 0.04 10.13
C ALA A 39 -2.67 -0.65 11.48
N ALA A 40 -3.08 -1.92 11.62
CA ALA A 40 -2.80 -2.69 12.82
C ALA A 40 -1.29 -2.94 13.03
N GLU A 41 -0.52 -3.16 11.96
CA GLU A 41 0.95 -3.28 12.03
C GLU A 41 1.64 -1.97 12.47
N GLU A 42 1.02 -0.84 12.14
CA GLU A 42 1.48 0.50 12.55
C GLU A 42 0.92 0.94 13.90
N GLY A 43 0.05 0.14 14.53
CA GLY A 43 -0.66 0.54 15.76
C GLY A 43 -1.63 1.71 15.56
N ILE A 44 -2.08 1.94 14.33
CA ILE A 44 -2.99 3.02 13.95
C ILE A 44 -4.44 2.57 14.15
N GLY A 45 -5.19 3.36 14.91
CA GLY A 45 -6.65 3.25 15.00
C GLY A 45 -7.30 3.76 13.73
N LEU A 46 -7.36 2.94 12.67
CA LEU A 46 -7.82 3.39 11.34
C LEU A 46 -9.22 4.03 11.36
N ALA A 47 -10.13 3.51 12.18
CA ALA A 47 -11.49 4.04 12.31
C ALA A 47 -11.56 5.47 12.88
N ASP A 48 -10.52 5.94 13.56
CA ASP A 48 -10.45 7.29 14.11
C ASP A 48 -9.98 8.31 13.05
N MET A 49 -9.43 7.83 11.93
CA MET A 49 -8.81 8.67 10.90
C MET A 49 -9.83 9.26 9.92
N VAL A 50 -9.56 10.47 9.44
CA VAL A 50 -10.29 11.08 8.32
C VAL A 50 -10.23 10.14 7.10
N GLY A 51 -11.38 9.94 6.46
CA GLY A 51 -11.56 9.00 5.35
C GLY A 51 -12.07 7.62 5.77
N TYR A 52 -11.99 7.28 7.06
CA TYR A 52 -12.36 5.96 7.60
C TYR A 52 -13.46 5.99 8.65
N GLY A 53 -14.10 7.16 8.85
CA GLY A 53 -15.25 7.35 9.74
C GLY A 53 -14.97 8.25 10.94
N GLY A 54 -13.71 8.60 11.20
CA GLY A 54 -13.31 9.53 12.26
C GLY A 54 -12.90 10.91 11.74
N ASP A 55 -12.38 11.74 12.65
CA ASP A 55 -12.00 13.13 12.43
C ASP A 55 -10.51 13.43 12.70
N LYS A 56 -9.73 12.41 13.06
CA LYS A 56 -8.29 12.57 13.31
C LYS A 56 -7.53 12.78 11.98
N PRO A 57 -6.76 13.86 11.84
CA PRO A 57 -6.04 14.15 10.60
C PRO A 57 -4.79 13.26 10.44
N TRP A 58 -4.45 12.93 9.20
CA TRP A 58 -3.27 12.13 8.87
C TRP A 58 -1.93 12.82 9.17
N HIS A 59 -1.89 14.16 9.26
CA HIS A 59 -0.67 14.89 9.57
C HIS A 59 -0.16 14.67 11.01
N ASP A 60 -1.00 14.16 11.91
CA ASP A 60 -0.62 13.82 13.29
C ASP A 60 -0.09 12.39 13.44
N ILE A 61 -0.02 11.63 12.34
CA ILE A 61 0.47 10.26 12.33
C ILE A 61 1.78 10.20 11.53
N GLU A 62 2.86 9.88 12.23
CA GLU A 62 4.15 9.59 11.59
C GLU A 62 4.21 8.11 11.24
N THR A 63 4.01 7.79 9.97
CA THR A 63 4.20 6.44 9.42
C THR A 63 4.75 6.52 8.00
N PRO A 64 5.72 5.66 7.62
CA PRO A 64 6.16 5.55 6.23
C PRO A 64 5.07 5.00 5.32
N LEU A 65 4.01 4.36 5.87
CA LEU A 65 2.92 3.79 5.10
C LEU A 65 1.78 4.76 4.83
N ARG A 66 1.95 6.05 5.12
CA ARG A 66 0.91 7.06 4.89
C ARG A 66 0.30 7.00 3.47
N PRO A 67 1.07 6.80 2.39
CA PRO A 67 0.50 6.65 1.06
C PRO A 67 -0.49 5.48 0.92
N MET A 68 -0.40 4.44 1.76
CA MET A 68 -1.33 3.31 1.71
C MET A 68 -2.70 3.59 2.32
N PHE A 69 -2.87 4.73 3.00
CA PHE A 69 -4.11 5.06 3.72
C PHE A 69 -4.71 6.42 3.30
N ASP A 70 -3.85 7.35 2.91
CA ASP A 70 -4.22 8.75 2.68
C ASP A 70 -4.06 9.07 1.19
N PRO A 71 -5.16 9.14 0.41
CA PRO A 71 -5.09 9.51 -1.01
C PRO A 71 -4.42 10.87 -1.25
N ASP A 72 -4.49 11.80 -0.29
CA ASP A 72 -3.85 13.11 -0.41
C ASP A 72 -2.31 13.02 -0.32
N ALA A 73 -1.78 11.87 0.09
CA ALA A 73 -0.35 11.57 0.03
C ALA A 73 0.15 11.35 -1.43
N PHE A 74 -0.76 11.26 -2.40
CA PHE A 74 -0.46 11.24 -3.84
C PHE A 74 -0.84 12.59 -4.47
N PRO A 75 -0.02 13.64 -4.35
CA PRO A 75 -0.26 14.88 -5.09
C PRO A 75 -0.30 14.54 -6.60
N ASP A 76 -1.38 14.96 -7.26
CA ASP A 76 -1.66 14.63 -8.67
C ASP A 76 -1.77 13.13 -9.00
N GLY A 77 -2.09 12.29 -8.00
CA GLY A 77 -2.24 10.84 -8.16
C GLY A 77 -0.91 10.09 -8.28
N LYS A 78 0.21 10.73 -7.91
CA LYS A 78 1.57 10.18 -8.06
C LYS A 78 2.38 10.26 -6.79
N LEU A 79 3.14 9.20 -6.52
CA LEU A 79 4.16 9.13 -5.48
C LEU A 79 5.54 9.03 -6.14
N PRO A 80 6.42 10.03 -5.98
CA PRO A 80 7.75 10.04 -6.58
C PRO A 80 8.63 8.88 -6.09
N ALA A 81 9.56 8.42 -6.93
CA ALA A 81 10.43 7.29 -6.61
C ALA A 81 11.21 7.39 -5.28
N PRO A 82 11.76 8.56 -4.88
CA PRO A 82 12.39 8.69 -3.57
C PRO A 82 11.45 8.39 -2.39
N GLU A 83 10.16 8.73 -2.53
CA GLU A 83 9.14 8.50 -1.50
C GLU A 83 8.69 7.03 -1.45
N CYS A 84 8.93 6.24 -2.51
CA CYS A 84 8.69 4.79 -2.49
C CYS A 84 9.65 4.04 -1.55
N VAL A 85 10.86 4.57 -1.29
CA VAL A 85 11.89 3.88 -0.47
C VAL A 85 11.42 3.60 0.97
N PRO A 86 10.97 4.58 1.77
CA PRO A 86 10.50 4.30 3.13
C PRO A 86 9.28 3.36 3.15
N VAL A 87 8.36 3.50 2.18
CA VAL A 87 7.20 2.61 2.05
C VAL A 87 7.66 1.17 1.79
N TYR A 88 8.59 0.99 0.84
CA TYR A 88 9.13 -0.32 0.47
C TYR A 88 9.78 -1.04 1.65
N VAL A 89 10.67 -0.34 2.35
CA VAL A 89 11.37 -0.91 3.52
C VAL A 89 10.34 -1.42 4.52
N ARG A 90 9.33 -0.59 4.84
CA ARG A 90 8.33 -0.97 5.84
C ARG A 90 7.43 -2.12 5.38
N LEU A 91 6.95 -2.10 4.14
CA LEU A 91 6.12 -3.20 3.63
C LEU A 91 6.90 -4.51 3.54
N ASN A 92 8.21 -4.48 3.25
CA ASN A 92 9.03 -5.69 3.20
C ASN A 92 9.25 -6.29 4.60
N GLU A 93 9.38 -5.46 5.64
CA GLU A 93 9.39 -5.91 7.04
C GLU A 93 8.09 -6.61 7.42
N ILE A 94 6.94 -5.99 7.09
CA ILE A 94 5.61 -6.56 7.35
C ILE A 94 5.44 -7.88 6.58
N LEU A 95 5.81 -7.90 5.30
CA LEU A 95 5.74 -9.09 4.46
C LEU A 95 6.56 -10.24 5.07
N SER A 96 7.76 -9.93 5.54
CA SER A 96 8.63 -10.90 6.22
C SER A 96 8.03 -11.44 7.53
N ALA A 97 7.26 -10.63 8.26
CA ALA A 97 6.54 -11.05 9.46
C ALA A 97 5.32 -11.94 9.12
N TRP A 98 4.53 -11.53 8.13
CA TRP A 98 3.33 -12.25 7.68
C TRP A 98 3.66 -13.63 7.11
N TYR A 99 4.77 -13.77 6.38
CA TYR A 99 5.28 -15.09 5.95
C TYR A 99 5.58 -16.05 7.10
N LYS A 100 5.88 -15.52 8.29
CA LYS A 100 6.12 -16.31 9.51
C LYS A 100 4.86 -16.52 10.34
N GLY A 101 3.71 -16.06 9.86
CA GLY A 101 2.44 -16.11 10.59
C GLY A 101 2.29 -15.02 11.66
N ALA A 102 3.19 -14.05 11.73
CA ALA A 102 3.16 -12.98 12.72
C ALA A 102 2.38 -11.77 12.17
N TYR A 103 1.06 -11.85 12.27
CA TYR A 103 0.14 -10.76 11.89
C TYR A 103 -0.30 -9.97 13.12
N ALA A 104 -0.30 -8.65 13.03
CA ALA A 104 -1.02 -7.79 13.95
C ALA A 104 -2.54 -7.89 13.77
N GLY A 105 -3.27 -7.37 14.75
CA GLY A 105 -4.73 -7.26 14.72
C GLY A 105 -5.50 -8.58 14.85
N THR A 106 -6.82 -8.47 14.89
CA THR A 106 -7.76 -9.55 15.21
C THR A 106 -8.52 -10.08 13.99
N ALA A 107 -8.05 -9.83 12.76
CA ALA A 107 -8.69 -10.34 11.57
C ALA A 107 -8.66 -11.88 11.51
N GLU A 108 -9.67 -12.46 10.85
CA GLU A 108 -9.78 -13.90 10.66
C GLU A 108 -8.57 -14.47 9.88
N PRO A 109 -8.12 -15.71 10.17
CA PRO A 109 -6.95 -16.30 9.53
C PRO A 109 -7.04 -16.38 7.99
N GLU A 110 -8.22 -16.67 7.45
CA GLU A 110 -8.43 -16.74 5.99
C GLU A 110 -8.19 -15.38 5.33
N MET A 111 -8.72 -14.31 5.93
CA MET A 111 -8.48 -12.93 5.47
C MET A 111 -7.00 -12.58 5.52
N LYS A 112 -6.28 -12.97 6.60
CA LYS A 112 -4.83 -12.74 6.71
C LYS A 112 -4.04 -13.40 5.58
N SER A 113 -4.39 -14.65 5.24
CA SER A 113 -3.76 -15.39 4.14
C SER A 113 -3.98 -14.73 2.78
N ASP A 114 -5.20 -14.26 2.50
CA ASP A 114 -5.51 -13.58 1.23
C ASP A 114 -4.74 -12.26 1.10
N GLN A 115 -4.59 -11.52 2.19
CA GLN A 115 -3.88 -10.25 2.18
C GLN A 115 -2.36 -10.40 2.01
N LEU A 116 -1.78 -11.57 2.33
CA LEU A 116 -0.35 -11.84 2.12
C LEU A 116 0.03 -11.80 0.63
N ALA A 117 -0.77 -12.41 -0.24
CA ALA A 117 -0.50 -12.39 -1.69
C ALA A 117 -0.58 -10.97 -2.27
N THR A 118 -1.50 -10.17 -1.74
CA THR A 118 -1.66 -8.76 -2.09
C THR A 118 -0.49 -7.91 -1.61
N LEU A 119 -0.01 -8.14 -0.38
CA LEU A 119 1.18 -7.48 0.14
C LEU A 119 2.42 -7.79 -0.72
N ASP A 120 2.62 -9.04 -1.12
CA ASP A 120 3.72 -9.42 -2.01
C ASP A 120 3.66 -8.68 -3.36
N SER A 121 2.46 -8.61 -3.95
CA SER A 121 2.23 -7.86 -5.19
C SER A 121 2.55 -6.38 -5.02
N MET A 122 2.13 -5.79 -3.91
CA MET A 122 2.36 -4.38 -3.61
C MET A 122 3.85 -4.08 -3.37
N VAL A 123 4.57 -4.95 -2.66
CA VAL A 123 6.02 -4.84 -2.46
C VAL A 123 6.77 -4.88 -3.79
N ARG A 124 6.35 -5.73 -4.74
CA ARG A 124 6.94 -5.77 -6.10
C ARG A 124 6.72 -4.48 -6.87
N VAL A 125 5.50 -3.93 -6.84
CA VAL A 125 5.17 -2.67 -7.54
C VAL A 125 5.97 -1.50 -6.96
N ILE A 126 6.07 -1.40 -5.63
CA ILE A 126 6.86 -0.35 -4.99
C ILE A 126 8.37 -0.58 -5.22
N GLY A 127 8.84 -1.82 -5.25
CA GLY A 127 10.21 -2.14 -5.64
C GLY A 127 10.53 -1.62 -7.05
N ALA A 128 9.61 -1.84 -8.00
CA ALA A 128 9.75 -1.33 -9.36
C ALA A 128 9.77 0.21 -9.44
N CYS A 129 9.02 0.92 -8.57
CA CYS A 129 9.08 2.38 -8.45
C CYS A 129 10.52 2.84 -8.13
N ILE A 130 11.20 2.14 -7.22
CA ILE A 130 12.58 2.43 -6.80
C ILE A 130 13.57 2.06 -7.91
N GLU A 131 13.48 0.84 -8.44
CA GLU A 131 14.43 0.29 -9.41
C GLU A 131 14.45 1.08 -10.71
N THR A 132 13.28 1.56 -11.15
CA THR A 132 13.15 2.32 -12.40
C THR A 132 13.29 3.83 -12.21
N GLY A 133 13.22 4.32 -10.97
CA GLY A 133 13.19 5.76 -10.67
C GLY A 133 11.91 6.47 -11.14
N ARG A 134 10.87 5.72 -11.50
CA ARG A 134 9.58 6.23 -12.01
C ARG A 134 8.56 6.32 -10.89
N ALA A 135 7.60 7.23 -11.01
CA ALA A 135 6.59 7.43 -9.98
C ALA A 135 5.64 6.23 -9.89
N LEU A 136 5.18 5.94 -8.67
CA LEU A 136 4.05 5.07 -8.42
C LEU A 136 2.77 5.87 -8.67
N THR A 137 1.82 5.26 -9.38
CA THR A 137 0.49 5.80 -9.67
C THR A 137 -0.57 4.95 -9.00
N VAL A 138 -1.66 5.60 -8.59
CA VAL A 138 -2.87 4.95 -8.08
C VAL A 138 -4.08 5.42 -8.91
N GLU A 139 -4.89 4.47 -9.38
CA GLU A 139 -6.10 4.70 -10.20
C GLU A 139 -7.33 4.01 -9.62
#